data_AF-A0A536P703-F1
#
_entry.id   AF-A0A536P703-F1
#
_cell.length_a   1.000
_cell.length_b   1.000
_cell.length_c   1.000
_cell.angle_alpha   90.00
_cell.angle_beta   90.00
_cell.angle_gamma   90.00
#
_symmetry.space_group_name_H-M   'P 1'
#
loop_
_entity.id
_entity.type
_entity.pdbx_description
1 polymer ?
#
loop_
_entity_poly.entity_id
_entity_poly.type
_entity_poly.pdbx_seq_one_letter_code
_entity_poly.pdbx_strand_id
1 'polypeptide(L)'
;MAEQPVGKTKHTELTLDQIASMQPGLGSLMPLVSDRYWIAYYAAHGGNWALAAHEIAELAKLLQQAALTRPKYEPQLTAYERTTVADLLQAIGARDLASFDAVFRKGTEAANAYHKSLGHPEITWRLPRQPPDHLDLSAPSPGAPSDAPPDRP
;
A
#
# COMPACT_ATOMS: atom_id res chain seq x y z
N MET A 1 -35.14 1.42 -24.31
CA MET A 1 -33.82 1.45 -23.64
C MET A 1 -33.88 0.42 -22.53
N ALA A 2 -32.87 -0.45 -22.39
CA ALA A 2 -32.85 -1.42 -21.31
C ALA A 2 -32.73 -0.70 -19.95
N GLU A 3 -33.45 -1.18 -18.95
CA GLU A 3 -33.37 -0.68 -17.58
C GLU A 3 -31.96 -0.93 -17.02
N GLN A 4 -31.32 0.08 -16.44
CA GLN A 4 -29.97 -0.07 -15.89
C GLN A 4 -30.02 -0.75 -14.52
N PRO A 5 -29.06 -1.63 -14.20
CA PRO A 5 -29.00 -2.27 -12.89
C PRO A 5 -28.78 -1.23 -11.77
N VAL A 6 -29.51 -1.39 -10.65
CA VAL A 6 -29.37 -0.57 -9.43
C VAL A 6 -28.92 -1.42 -8.26
N GLY A 7 -28.05 -0.87 -7.41
CA GLY A 7 -27.72 -1.43 -6.11
C GLY A 7 -28.73 -0.98 -5.05
N LYS A 8 -29.19 -1.90 -4.20
CA LYS A 8 -30.13 -1.58 -3.11
C LYS A 8 -29.43 -1.67 -1.76
N THR A 9 -29.66 -0.65 -0.93
CA THR A 9 -29.33 -0.67 0.51
C THR A 9 -30.62 -0.63 1.31
N LYS A 10 -30.54 -0.76 2.65
CA LYS A 10 -31.70 -0.57 3.52
C LYS A 10 -32.30 0.85 3.49
N HIS A 11 -31.56 1.83 2.97
CA HIS A 11 -31.90 3.26 3.04
C HIS A 11 -32.22 3.89 1.68
N THR A 12 -31.63 3.38 0.59
CA THR A 12 -31.76 3.95 -0.75
C THR A 12 -31.39 2.94 -1.84
N GLU A 13 -31.80 3.23 -3.07
CA GLU A 13 -31.25 2.65 -4.29
C GLU A 13 -30.15 3.56 -4.85
N LEU A 14 -29.15 2.96 -5.52
CA LEU A 14 -28.02 3.65 -6.14
C LEU A 14 -27.83 3.14 -7.56
N THR A 15 -27.61 4.05 -8.51
CA THR A 15 -27.20 3.66 -9.87
C THR A 15 -25.76 3.14 -9.87
N LEU A 16 -25.38 2.43 -10.94
CA LEU A 16 -24.00 2.00 -11.11
C LEU A 16 -23.02 3.18 -11.10
N ASP A 17 -23.38 4.31 -11.71
CA ASP A 17 -22.55 5.53 -11.73
C ASP A 17 -22.38 6.15 -10.34
N GLN A 18 -23.43 6.11 -9.51
CA GLN A 18 -23.33 6.58 -8.12
C GLN A 18 -22.39 5.68 -7.31
N ILE A 19 -22.48 4.36 -7.47
CA ILE A 19 -21.57 3.40 -6.82
C ILE A 19 -20.13 3.61 -7.30
N ALA A 20 -19.91 3.83 -8.60
CA ALA A 20 -18.59 4.13 -9.15
C ALA A 20 -18.03 5.46 -8.60
N SER A 21 -18.88 6.48 -8.46
CA SER A 21 -18.50 7.79 -7.91
C SER A 21 -18.16 7.76 -6.42
N MET A 22 -18.65 6.75 -5.68
CA MET A 22 -18.32 6.54 -4.26
C MET A 22 -16.92 5.92 -4.05
N GLN A 23 -16.23 5.48 -5.11
CA GLN A 23 -14.90 4.91 -4.97
C GLN A 23 -13.92 5.93 -4.34
N PRO A 24 -13.12 5.52 -3.35
CA PRO A 24 -12.24 6.41 -2.62
C PRO A 24 -11.27 7.13 -3.56
N GLY A 25 -11.04 8.41 -3.29
CA GLY A 25 -10.02 9.18 -4.00
C GLY A 25 -8.61 8.91 -3.48
N LEU A 26 -7.61 9.41 -4.20
CA LEU A 26 -6.21 9.33 -3.77
C LEU A 26 -5.98 9.90 -2.37
N GLY A 27 -6.70 10.97 -1.98
CA GLY A 27 -6.57 11.52 -0.62
C GLY A 27 -6.92 10.54 0.50
N SER A 28 -7.74 9.52 0.22
CA SER A 28 -8.07 8.44 1.17
C SER A 28 -7.13 7.24 1.05
N LEU A 29 -6.60 6.97 -0.15
CA LEU A 29 -5.70 5.83 -0.40
C LEU A 29 -4.25 6.13 -0.05
N MET A 30 -3.75 7.34 -0.30
CA MET A 30 -2.34 7.70 -0.09
C MET A 30 -1.87 7.64 1.37
N PRO A 31 -2.69 7.93 2.40
CA PRO A 31 -2.33 7.64 3.78
C PRO A 31 -2.09 6.15 4.01
N LEU A 32 -2.92 5.26 3.44
CA LEU A 32 -2.74 3.82 3.56
C LEU A 32 -1.47 3.36 2.83
N VAL A 33 -1.19 3.89 1.64
CA VAL A 33 0.05 3.61 0.90
C VAL A 33 1.27 4.04 1.72
N SER A 34 1.23 5.26 2.27
CA SER A 34 2.28 5.76 3.17
C SER A 34 2.44 4.80 4.34
N ASP A 35 1.32 4.32 4.92
CA ASP A 35 1.34 3.47 6.10
C ASP A 35 1.99 2.12 5.87
N ARG A 36 1.67 1.49 4.75
CA ARG A 36 2.29 0.21 4.41
C ARG A 36 3.77 0.36 4.09
N TYR A 37 4.15 1.48 3.46
CA TYR A 37 5.52 1.73 3.07
C TYR A 37 6.49 1.78 4.27
N TRP A 38 6.22 2.63 5.28
CA TRP A 38 7.10 2.73 6.46
C TRP A 38 7.01 1.52 7.41
N ILE A 39 5.85 0.85 7.53
CA ILE A 39 5.77 -0.40 8.31
C ILE A 39 6.71 -1.45 7.69
N ALA A 40 6.75 -1.56 6.36
CA ALA A 40 7.66 -2.48 5.68
C ALA A 40 9.14 -2.20 6.01
N TYR A 41 9.52 -0.91 6.12
CA TYR A 41 10.87 -0.53 6.54
C TYR A 41 11.22 -1.11 7.91
N TYR A 42 10.36 -0.83 8.90
CA TYR A 42 10.61 -1.30 10.26
C TYR A 42 10.54 -2.82 10.40
N ALA A 43 9.63 -3.47 9.67
CA ALA A 43 9.54 -4.92 9.62
C ALA A 43 10.82 -5.54 9.04
N ALA A 44 11.37 -5.00 7.95
CA ALA A 44 12.64 -5.46 7.37
C ALA A 44 13.81 -5.29 8.35
N HIS A 45 13.91 -4.14 9.01
CA HIS A 45 14.93 -3.87 10.04
C HIS A 45 14.79 -4.74 11.29
N GLY A 46 13.57 -5.13 11.65
CA GLY A 46 13.31 -6.12 12.72
C GLY A 46 13.50 -7.57 12.29
N GLY A 47 13.85 -7.82 11.02
CA GLY A 47 14.00 -9.17 10.46
C GLY A 47 12.67 -9.87 10.14
N ASN A 48 11.53 -9.20 10.31
CA ASN A 48 10.21 -9.70 9.92
C ASN A 48 9.97 -9.49 8.42
N TRP A 49 10.72 -10.24 7.61
CA TRP A 49 10.64 -10.20 6.15
C TRP A 49 9.25 -10.60 5.61
N ALA A 50 8.50 -11.43 6.34
CA ALA A 50 7.14 -11.81 5.97
C ALA A 50 6.18 -10.64 6.08
N LEU A 51 6.24 -9.88 7.18
CA LEU A 51 5.47 -8.65 7.34
C LEU A 51 5.90 -7.59 6.31
N ALA A 52 7.21 -7.43 6.07
CA ALA A 52 7.69 -6.51 5.04
C ALA A 52 7.12 -6.86 3.65
N ALA A 53 7.12 -8.15 3.27
CA ALA A 53 6.54 -8.61 2.02
C ALA A 53 5.03 -8.36 1.96
N HIS A 54 4.31 -8.64 3.06
CA HIS A 54 2.88 -8.41 3.16
C HIS A 54 2.53 -6.93 2.92
N GLU A 55 3.21 -6.02 3.62
CA GLU A 55 2.94 -4.59 3.52
C GLU A 55 3.24 -4.03 2.12
N ILE A 56 4.35 -4.42 1.50
CA ILE A 56 4.67 -3.98 0.12
C ILE A 56 3.70 -4.57 -0.90
N ALA A 57 3.21 -5.80 -0.72
CA ALA A 57 2.20 -6.39 -1.59
C ALA A 57 0.84 -5.70 -1.46
N GLU A 58 0.41 -5.36 -0.24
CA GLU A 58 -0.82 -4.60 -0.02
C GLU A 58 -0.72 -3.17 -0.54
N LEU A 59 0.47 -2.55 -0.44
CA LEU A 59 0.75 -1.26 -1.08
C LEU A 59 0.54 -1.35 -2.60
N ALA A 60 1.05 -2.39 -3.25
CA ALA A 60 0.88 -2.60 -4.69
C ALA A 60 -0.61 -2.63 -5.08
N LYS A 61 -1.44 -3.35 -4.30
CA LYS A 61 -2.90 -3.42 -4.53
C LYS A 61 -3.57 -2.05 -4.43
N LEU A 62 -3.16 -1.22 -3.47
CA LEU A 62 -3.66 0.15 -3.34
C LEU A 62 -3.29 1.02 -4.56
N LEU A 63 -2.07 0.88 -5.09
CA LEU A 63 -1.63 1.57 -6.31
C LEU A 63 -2.43 1.12 -7.53
N GLN A 64 -2.65 -0.19 -7.69
CA GLN A 64 -3.45 -0.76 -8.78
C GLN A 64 -4.90 -0.28 -8.72
N GLN A 65 -5.51 -0.27 -7.53
CA GLN A 65 -6.86 0.27 -7.33
C GLN A 65 -6.93 1.76 -7.67
N ALA A 66 -5.93 2.53 -7.24
CA ALA A 66 -5.84 3.96 -7.53
C ALA A 66 -5.66 4.23 -9.04
N ALA A 67 -4.82 3.45 -9.72
CA ALA A 67 -4.61 3.53 -11.16
C ALA A 67 -5.91 3.27 -11.94
N LEU A 68 -6.66 2.22 -11.55
CA LEU A 68 -7.94 1.88 -12.17
C LEU A 68 -9.00 2.97 -11.96
N THR A 69 -9.13 3.46 -10.73
CA THR A 69 -10.21 4.38 -10.36
C THR A 69 -9.87 5.84 -10.63
N ARG A 70 -8.60 6.19 -10.87
CA ARG A 70 -8.13 7.54 -11.20
C ARG A 70 -7.11 7.52 -12.36
N PRO A 71 -7.56 7.26 -13.60
CA PRO A 71 -6.67 7.10 -14.77
C PRO A 71 -5.73 8.28 -15.03
N LYS A 72 -6.09 9.49 -14.58
CA LYS A 72 -5.21 10.68 -14.63
C LYS A 72 -3.82 10.43 -14.03
N TYR A 73 -3.73 9.58 -13.01
CA TYR A 73 -2.49 9.29 -12.27
C TYR A 73 -1.91 7.91 -12.57
N GLU A 74 -2.56 7.13 -13.43
CA GLU A 74 -2.14 5.75 -13.76
C GLU A 74 -0.66 5.67 -14.20
N PRO A 75 -0.12 6.55 -15.06
CA PRO A 75 1.26 6.41 -15.50
C PRO A 75 2.28 6.45 -14.36
N GLN A 76 2.09 7.34 -13.39
CA GLN A 76 2.98 7.49 -12.24
C GLN A 76 2.82 6.31 -11.26
N LEU A 77 1.58 5.89 -11.00
CA LEU A 77 1.28 4.79 -10.08
C LEU A 77 1.83 3.46 -10.63
N THR A 78 1.57 3.16 -11.90
CA THR A 78 2.08 1.96 -12.58
C THR A 78 3.59 1.98 -12.70
N ALA A 79 4.21 3.14 -12.95
CA ALA A 79 5.66 3.26 -12.98
C ALA A 79 6.28 3.00 -11.59
N TYR A 80 5.69 3.54 -10.52
CA TYR A 80 6.15 3.32 -9.16
C TYR A 80 6.04 1.85 -8.75
N GLU A 81 4.94 1.20 -9.13
CA GLU A 81 4.72 -0.24 -8.90
C GLU A 81 5.77 -1.10 -9.62
N ARG A 82 5.98 -0.85 -10.92
CA ARG A 82 6.93 -1.64 -11.75
C ARG A 82 8.40 -1.43 -11.40
N THR A 83 8.71 -0.38 -10.66
CA THR A 83 10.08 -0.04 -10.27
C THR A 83 10.25 -0.26 -8.77
N THR A 84 9.87 0.72 -7.96
CA THR A 84 10.12 0.74 -6.52
C THR A 84 9.52 -0.47 -5.81
N VAL A 85 8.24 -0.80 -6.09
CA VAL A 85 7.58 -1.93 -5.42
C VAL A 85 8.21 -3.26 -5.84
N ALA A 86 8.46 -3.46 -7.14
CA ALA A 86 9.12 -4.66 -7.64
C ALA A 86 10.53 -4.85 -7.03
N ASP A 87 11.35 -3.79 -7.00
CA ASP A 87 12.70 -3.83 -6.44
C ASP A 87 12.70 -4.08 -4.92
N LEU A 88 11.72 -3.52 -4.18
CA LEU A 88 11.55 -3.80 -2.75
C LEU A 88 11.19 -5.26 -2.51
N LEU A 89 10.25 -5.81 -3.29
CA LEU A 89 9.87 -7.23 -3.17
C LEU A 89 11.05 -8.15 -3.51
N GLN A 90 11.88 -7.78 -4.49
CA GLN A 90 13.11 -8.53 -4.79
C GLN A 90 14.09 -8.51 -3.61
N ALA A 91 14.36 -7.33 -3.03
CA ALA A 91 15.25 -7.20 -1.89
C ALA A 91 14.72 -7.94 -0.64
N ILE A 92 13.41 -7.87 -0.39
CA ILE A 92 12.73 -8.61 0.69
C ILE A 92 12.85 -10.12 0.47
N GLY A 93 12.63 -10.61 -0.75
CA GLY A 93 12.76 -12.02 -1.09
C GLY A 93 14.18 -12.55 -0.89
N ALA A 94 15.17 -11.72 -1.20
CA ALA A 94 16.59 -12.01 -0.96
C ALA A 94 17.02 -11.81 0.51
N ARG A 95 16.15 -11.22 1.35
CA ARG A 95 16.48 -10.76 2.72
C ARG A 95 17.72 -9.86 2.75
N ASP A 96 17.90 -9.07 1.71
CA ASP A 96 19.04 -8.18 1.53
C ASP A 96 18.68 -6.79 2.05
N LEU A 97 19.03 -6.54 3.31
CA LEU A 97 18.74 -5.27 3.98
C LEU A 97 19.45 -4.09 3.33
N ALA A 98 20.66 -4.29 2.78
CA ALA A 98 21.40 -3.20 2.13
C ALA A 98 20.73 -2.77 0.82
N SER A 99 20.31 -3.74 -0.01
CA SER A 99 19.53 -3.46 -1.21
C SER A 99 18.17 -2.87 -0.86
N PHE A 100 17.50 -3.40 0.16
CA PHE A 100 16.21 -2.89 0.64
C PHE A 100 16.31 -1.41 1.03
N ASP A 101 17.28 -1.03 1.87
CA ASP A 101 17.48 0.35 2.30
C ASP A 101 17.77 1.31 1.14
N ALA A 102 18.56 0.85 0.16
CA ALA A 102 18.88 1.63 -1.03
C ALA A 102 17.63 1.88 -1.89
N VAL A 103 16.81 0.85 -2.11
CA VAL A 103 15.57 0.96 -2.88
C VAL A 103 14.53 1.78 -2.12
N PHE A 104 14.38 1.58 -0.81
CA PHE A 104 13.47 2.33 0.04
C PHE A 104 13.74 3.84 0.01
N ARG A 105 15.01 4.25 0.11
CA ARG A 105 15.38 5.66 -0.01
C ARG A 105 15.04 6.23 -1.38
N LYS A 106 15.41 5.54 -2.46
CA LYS A 106 15.10 5.96 -3.84
C LYS A 106 13.59 6.04 -4.09
N GLY A 107 12.83 5.08 -3.56
CA GLY A 107 11.38 5.06 -3.64
C GLY A 107 10.72 6.22 -2.90
N THR A 108 11.26 6.63 -1.74
CA THR A 108 10.82 7.83 -1.03
C THR A 108 11.07 9.09 -1.85
N GLU A 109 12.26 9.20 -2.45
CA GLU A 109 12.62 10.32 -3.34
C GLU A 109 11.70 10.39 -4.57
N ALA A 110 11.41 9.26 -5.20
CA ALA A 110 10.53 9.15 -6.36
C ALA A 110 9.07 9.53 -6.01
N ALA A 111 8.54 9.05 -4.88
CA ALA A 111 7.20 9.42 -4.42
C ALA A 111 7.08 10.93 -4.18
N ASN A 112 8.08 11.53 -3.51
CA ASN A 112 8.13 12.97 -3.28
C ASN A 112 8.26 13.78 -4.57
N ALA A 113 9.01 13.28 -5.55
CA ALA A 113 9.07 13.88 -6.88
C ALA A 113 7.70 13.84 -7.58
N TYR A 114 6.96 12.73 -7.47
CA TYR A 114 5.60 12.64 -8.01
C TYR A 114 4.64 13.60 -7.32
N HIS A 115 4.61 13.65 -5.98
CA HIS A 115 3.79 14.61 -5.24
C HIS A 115 4.03 16.04 -5.71
N LYS A 116 5.30 16.45 -5.83
CA LYS A 116 5.66 17.78 -6.35
C LYS A 116 5.17 17.98 -7.79
N SER A 117 5.45 17.05 -8.70
CA SER A 117 5.09 17.18 -10.12
C SER A 117 3.58 17.20 -10.37
N LEU A 118 2.81 16.58 -9.46
CA LEU A 118 1.35 16.52 -9.51
C LEU A 118 0.67 17.68 -8.77
N GLY A 119 1.43 18.67 -8.30
CA GLY A 119 0.89 19.88 -7.67
C GLY A 119 0.66 19.79 -6.16
N HIS A 120 1.29 18.82 -5.50
CA HIS A 120 1.21 18.60 -4.05
C HIS A 120 2.58 18.67 -3.35
N PRO A 121 3.38 19.74 -3.51
CA PRO A 121 4.68 19.87 -2.86
C PRO A 121 4.60 19.89 -1.33
N GLU A 122 3.45 20.22 -0.75
CA GLU A 122 3.17 20.14 0.68
C GLU A 122 3.19 18.70 1.22
N ILE A 123 3.03 17.70 0.36
CA ILE A 123 3.09 16.27 0.72
C ILE A 123 4.52 15.77 0.51
N THR A 124 5.31 15.80 1.58
CA THR A 124 6.67 15.25 1.59
C THR A 124 6.78 14.11 2.59
N TRP A 125 6.92 12.89 2.08
CA TRP A 125 7.20 11.70 2.89
C TRP A 125 8.57 11.79 3.53
N ARG A 126 8.60 11.41 4.81
CA ARG A 126 9.78 11.18 5.62
C ARG A 126 9.50 9.96 6.46
N LEU A 127 10.47 9.06 6.59
CA LEU A 127 10.38 7.96 7.52
C LEU A 127 10.16 8.52 8.94
N PRO A 128 9.04 8.23 9.59
CA PRO A 128 8.84 8.62 10.98
C PRO A 128 9.92 8.00 11.86
N ARG A 129 10.28 8.64 12.97
CA ARG A 129 11.42 8.16 13.80
C ARG A 129 11.05 6.99 14.70
N GLN A 130 9.79 6.92 15.11
CA GLN A 130 9.28 5.88 15.98
C GLN A 130 8.63 4.80 15.12
N PRO A 131 8.99 3.52 15.32
CA PRO A 131 8.26 2.43 14.71
C PRO A 131 6.80 2.40 15.17
N PRO A 132 5.88 1.80 14.39
CA PRO A 132 4.53 1.50 14.86
C PRO A 132 4.59 0.68 16.16
N ASP A 133 3.86 1.13 17.17
CA ASP A 133 3.80 0.52 18.50
C ASP A 133 2.75 -0.60 18.62
N HIS A 134 1.79 -0.63 17.71
CA HIS A 134 0.72 -1.62 17.66
C HIS A 134 1.10 -2.93 16.96
N LEU A 135 2.34 -3.06 16.44
CA LEU A 135 2.82 -4.24 15.72
C LEU A 135 4.10 -4.78 16.34
N ASP A 136 4.22 -6.12 16.42
CA ASP A 136 5.51 -6.77 16.59
C ASP A 136 6.24 -6.82 15.24
N LEU A 137 7.31 -6.03 15.15
CA LEU A 137 8.12 -5.88 13.95
C LEU A 137 9.30 -6.86 13.91
N SER A 138 9.50 -7.63 14.98
CA SER A 138 10.57 -8.63 15.05
C SER A 138 10.21 -9.87 14.25
N ALA A 139 11.23 -10.60 13.79
CA ALA A 139 11.00 -11.90 13.18
C ALA A 139 10.19 -12.79 14.15
N PRO A 140 9.10 -13.44 13.69
CA PRO A 140 8.31 -14.29 14.57
C PRO A 140 9.20 -15.38 15.17
N SER A 141 9.06 -15.59 16.48
CA SER A 141 9.81 -16.62 17.19
C SER A 141 9.49 -18.00 16.59
N PRO A 142 10.50 -18.85 16.32
CA PRO A 142 10.24 -20.20 15.85
C PRO A 142 9.44 -20.97 16.92
N GLY A 143 8.15 -21.20 16.66
CA GLY A 143 7.25 -21.93 17.55
C GLY A 143 6.09 -21.13 18.16
N ALA A 144 5.87 -19.88 17.76
CA ALA A 144 4.64 -19.17 18.17
C ALA A 144 3.41 -19.94 17.61
N PRO A 145 2.43 -20.32 18.45
CA PRO A 145 1.22 -20.98 17.96
C PRO A 145 0.51 -20.06 16.97
N SER A 146 0.04 -20.66 15.87
CA SER A 146 -0.80 -19.95 14.90
C SER A 146 -2.10 -19.57 15.58
N ASP A 147 -2.32 -18.27 15.82
CA ASP A 147 -3.63 -17.71 16.23
C ASP A 147 -4.66 -17.74 15.08
N ALA A 148 -4.59 -18.78 14.24
CA ALA A 148 -5.66 -19.05 13.30
C ALA A 148 -6.93 -19.33 14.12
N PRO A 149 -8.02 -18.57 13.93
CA PRO A 149 -9.27 -18.90 14.57
C PRO A 149 -9.66 -20.33 14.15
N PRO A 150 -10.20 -21.15 15.06
CA PRO A 150 -10.59 -22.51 14.72
C PRO A 150 -11.57 -22.48 13.55
N ASP A 151 -11.36 -23.38 12.59
CA ASP A 151 -12.29 -23.59 11.48
C ASP A 151 -13.71 -23.68 12.05
N ARG A 152 -14.58 -22.76 11.61
CA ARG A 152 -15.99 -22.81 11.97
C ARG A 152 -16.63 -24.05 11.33
N PRO A 153 -17.50 -24.77 12.06
CA PRO A 153 -18.23 -25.92 11.52
C PRO A 153 -19.16 -25.54 10.36
#